data_AF-A0A914BW58-F1
#
_entry.id   AF-A0A914BW58-F1
#
_cell.length_a   1.000
_cell.length_b   1.000
_cell.length_c   1.000
_cell.angle_alpha   90.00
_cell.angle_beta   90.00
_cell.angle_gamma   90.00
#
_symmetry.space_group_name_H-M   'P 1'
#
loop_
_entity.id
_entity.type
_entity.pdbx_description
1 polymer ?
#
loop_
_entity_poly.entity_id
_entity_poly.type
_entity_poly.pdbx_seq_one_letter_code
_entity_poly.pdbx_strand_id
1 'polypeptide(L)'
;MQDGLYFFGEDSRTCMEWVHIVDAAKFVILFDIAKLALETTLFSYKVGTFDAFSVTHLSWASLGVVFAIIGFVRKRYYFFWPFLLLKITEVIIAVFGLALLFVLGISGSVGRSFLKKMLKWKYRKIEDSDAIGFTLILFLVLLLLMFVNLYVLDIVYRAQAYFRKRAMAIYLQERKRVLTYIT
;
A
#
# COMPACT_ATOMS: atom_id res chain seq x y z
N MET A 1 -29.53 23.82 10.11
CA MET A 1 -29.73 23.18 8.80
C MET A 1 -28.41 22.58 8.35
N GLN A 2 -28.36 21.25 8.36
CA GLN A 2 -27.22 20.43 7.91
C GLN A 2 -27.26 20.29 6.39
N ASP A 3 -27.06 21.40 5.67
CA ASP A 3 -26.76 21.27 4.25
C ASP A 3 -25.32 20.80 4.15
N GLY A 4 -25.17 19.51 3.86
CA GLY A 4 -23.91 18.92 3.47
C GLY A 4 -23.29 19.86 2.43
N LEU A 5 -22.12 20.39 2.76
CA LEU A 5 -21.28 21.15 1.84
C LEU A 5 -21.04 20.27 0.60
N TYR A 6 -21.94 20.38 -0.37
CA TYR A 6 -21.81 19.80 -1.68
C TYR A 6 -20.62 20.52 -2.30
N PHE A 7 -19.47 19.85 -2.25
CA PHE A 7 -18.24 20.40 -2.76
C PHE A 7 -18.36 20.38 -4.29
N PHE A 8 -18.33 21.54 -4.94
CA PHE A 8 -18.24 21.62 -6.40
C PHE A 8 -17.15 20.65 -6.90
N GLY A 9 -17.55 19.68 -7.72
CA GLY A 9 -16.70 18.63 -8.26
C GLY A 9 -16.64 17.30 -7.49
N GLU A 10 -17.58 16.98 -6.58
CA GLU A 10 -17.64 15.65 -5.94
C GLU A 10 -17.81 14.50 -6.94
N ASP A 11 -18.56 14.70 -8.03
CA ASP A 11 -18.73 13.71 -9.11
C ASP A 11 -17.42 13.42 -9.87
N SER A 12 -16.51 14.41 -9.92
CA SER A 12 -15.18 14.26 -10.55
C SER A 12 -14.14 13.57 -9.65
N ARG A 13 -14.55 13.08 -8.46
CA ARG A 13 -13.67 12.42 -7.47
C ARG A 13 -14.05 10.97 -7.25
N THR A 14 -14.37 10.30 -8.34
CA THR A 14 -14.65 8.87 -8.42
C THR A 14 -13.39 8.11 -8.82
N CYS A 15 -13.22 6.90 -8.28
CA CYS A 15 -12.29 5.90 -8.76
C CYS A 15 -12.98 5.17 -9.92
N MET A 16 -12.36 5.23 -11.10
CA MET A 16 -12.87 4.66 -12.34
C MET A 16 -14.27 5.13 -12.74
N GLU A 17 -14.79 6.24 -12.21
CA GLU A 17 -16.18 6.73 -12.40
C GLU A 17 -17.28 5.98 -11.64
N TRP A 18 -16.94 4.97 -10.84
CA TRP A 18 -17.92 4.06 -10.23
C TRP A 18 -18.05 4.21 -8.71
N VAL A 19 -16.94 4.47 -8.03
CA VAL A 19 -16.90 4.50 -6.56
C VAL A 19 -16.27 5.79 -6.07
N HIS A 20 -16.85 6.45 -5.07
CA HIS A 20 -16.25 7.65 -4.49
C HIS A 20 -14.86 7.34 -3.92
N ILE A 21 -13.87 8.22 -4.14
CA ILE A 21 -12.46 7.94 -3.83
C ILE A 21 -12.20 7.59 -2.37
N VAL A 22 -13.00 8.14 -1.46
CA VAL A 22 -12.89 7.84 -0.02
C VAL A 22 -13.31 6.40 0.27
N ASP A 23 -14.34 5.89 -0.40
CA ASP A 23 -14.82 4.53 -0.20
C ASP A 23 -13.89 3.51 -0.86
N ALA A 24 -13.37 3.83 -2.07
CA ALA A 24 -12.30 3.06 -2.68
C ALA A 24 -11.08 2.93 -1.75
N ALA A 25 -10.67 4.04 -1.10
CA ALA A 25 -9.56 4.02 -0.16
C ALA A 25 -9.88 3.23 1.13
N LYS A 26 -11.14 3.21 1.62
CA LYS A 26 -11.54 2.33 2.72
C LYS A 26 -11.44 0.86 2.33
N PHE A 27 -11.88 0.48 1.13
CA PHE A 27 -11.76 -0.89 0.64
C PHE A 27 -10.30 -1.33 0.55
N VAL A 28 -9.42 -0.44 0.10
CA VAL A 28 -7.96 -0.68 0.09
C VAL A 28 -7.43 -0.97 1.50
N ILE A 29 -7.79 -0.16 2.50
CA ILE A 29 -7.38 -0.42 3.89
C ILE A 29 -7.93 -1.76 4.40
N LEU A 30 -9.18 -2.08 4.06
CA LEU A 30 -9.83 -3.32 4.50
C LEU A 30 -9.17 -4.55 3.87
N PHE A 31 -8.77 -4.45 2.61
CA PHE A 31 -7.96 -5.45 1.92
C PHE A 31 -6.59 -5.63 2.58
N ASP A 32 -5.91 -4.54 2.95
CA ASP A 32 -4.63 -4.60 3.66
C ASP A 32 -4.74 -5.22 5.05
N ILE A 33 -5.85 -4.99 5.79
CA ILE A 33 -6.13 -5.68 7.05
C ILE A 33 -6.29 -7.18 6.81
N ALA A 34 -7.05 -7.57 5.78
CA ALA A 34 -7.23 -8.98 5.43
C ALA A 34 -5.90 -9.64 5.03
N LYS A 35 -5.06 -8.95 4.26
CA LYS A 35 -3.70 -9.37 3.92
C LYS A 35 -2.85 -9.58 5.18
N LEU A 36 -2.84 -8.61 6.10
CA LEU A 36 -2.10 -8.71 7.36
C LEU A 36 -2.57 -9.90 8.22
N ALA A 37 -3.88 -10.14 8.31
CA ALA A 37 -4.44 -11.27 9.03
C ALA A 37 -4.03 -12.61 8.39
N LEU A 38 -4.06 -12.68 7.06
CA LEU A 38 -3.64 -13.87 6.30
C LEU A 38 -2.14 -14.14 6.44
N GLU A 39 -1.29 -13.11 6.35
CA GLU A 39 0.15 -13.24 6.60
C GLU A 39 0.39 -13.74 8.04
N THR A 40 -0.22 -13.10 9.03
CA THR A 40 -0.05 -13.47 10.45
C THR A 40 -0.47 -14.91 10.73
N THR A 41 -1.60 -15.36 10.20
CA THR A 41 -2.09 -16.74 10.36
C THR A 41 -1.23 -17.77 9.64
N LEU A 42 -0.79 -17.48 8.40
CA LEU A 42 0.11 -18.36 7.66
C LEU A 42 1.48 -18.50 8.33
N PHE A 43 2.05 -17.39 8.82
CA PHE A 43 3.33 -17.41 9.56
C PHE A 43 3.20 -18.19 10.87
N SER A 44 2.13 -17.95 11.63
CA SER A 44 1.87 -18.66 12.88
C SER A 44 1.66 -20.17 12.66
N TYR A 45 1.01 -20.57 11.57
CA TYR A 45 0.70 -21.98 11.30
C TYR A 45 1.85 -22.78 10.64
N LYS A 46 2.62 -22.17 9.73
CA LYS A 46 3.61 -22.91 8.92
C LYS A 46 5.07 -22.79 9.38
N VAL A 47 5.45 -21.72 10.06
CA VAL A 47 6.88 -21.41 10.28
C VAL A 47 7.31 -21.59 11.74
N GLY A 48 6.37 -21.55 12.70
CA GLY A 48 6.64 -21.83 14.12
C GLY A 48 7.51 -20.79 14.84
N THR A 49 8.27 -19.99 14.10
CA THR A 49 9.07 -18.86 14.60
C THR A 49 8.84 -17.62 13.73
N PHE A 50 8.56 -16.49 14.37
CA PHE A 50 8.57 -15.20 13.71
C PHE A 50 10.02 -14.72 13.58
N ASP A 51 10.51 -14.65 12.34
CA ASP A 51 11.80 -13.99 12.08
C ASP A 51 11.68 -12.49 12.38
N ALA A 52 12.75 -11.87 12.88
CA ALA A 52 12.76 -10.47 13.29
C ALA A 52 12.30 -9.54 12.16
N PHE A 53 12.70 -9.83 10.92
CA PHE A 53 12.25 -9.11 9.73
C PHE A 53 10.72 -9.16 9.53
N SER A 54 10.11 -10.30 9.81
CA SER A 54 8.65 -10.48 9.64
C SER A 54 7.89 -9.72 10.73
N VAL A 55 8.37 -9.71 11.97
CA VAL A 55 7.78 -8.93 13.06
C VAL A 55 7.86 -7.43 12.78
N THR A 56 9.02 -6.94 12.33
CA THR A 56 9.20 -5.53 11.99
C THR A 56 8.28 -5.10 10.85
N HIS A 57 8.18 -5.91 9.79
CA HIS A 57 7.26 -5.65 8.68
C HIS A 57 5.80 -5.59 9.14
N LEU A 58 5.33 -6.60 9.87
CA LEU A 58 3.95 -6.65 10.38
C LEU A 58 3.62 -5.48 11.31
N SER A 59 4.58 -5.08 12.15
CA SER A 59 4.42 -3.95 13.07
C SER A 59 4.29 -2.63 12.31
N TRP A 60 5.16 -2.38 11.33
CA TRP A 60 5.13 -1.15 10.54
C TRP A 60 3.87 -1.09 9.66
N ALA A 61 3.48 -2.21 9.07
CA ALA A 61 2.25 -2.33 8.28
C ALA A 61 1.00 -2.07 9.13
N SER A 62 0.93 -2.68 10.31
CA SER A 62 -0.16 -2.46 11.26
C SER A 62 -0.26 -1.00 11.71
N LEU A 63 0.88 -0.37 12.01
CA LEU A 63 0.93 1.04 12.36
C LEU A 63 0.41 1.91 11.21
N GLY A 64 0.87 1.68 9.98
CA GLY A 64 0.39 2.40 8.81
C GLY A 64 -1.13 2.31 8.65
N VAL A 65 -1.69 1.11 8.78
CA VAL A 65 -3.14 0.85 8.71
C VAL A 65 -3.90 1.59 9.83
N VAL A 66 -3.45 1.50 11.08
CA VAL A 66 -4.08 2.18 12.22
C VAL A 66 -4.11 3.70 12.00
N PHE A 67 -3.00 4.28 11.54
CA PHE A 67 -2.94 5.70 11.22
C PHE A 67 -3.90 6.08 10.08
N ALA A 68 -4.00 5.27 9.02
CA ALA A 68 -4.97 5.50 7.96
C ALA A 68 -6.42 5.47 8.47
N ILE A 69 -6.77 4.50 9.33
CA ILE A 69 -8.10 4.43 9.98
C ILE A 69 -8.38 5.69 10.80
N ILE A 70 -7.43 6.12 11.64
CA ILE A 70 -7.55 7.36 12.41
C ILE A 70 -7.74 8.56 11.46
N GLY A 71 -7.03 8.59 10.34
CA GLY A 71 -7.16 9.61 9.30
C GLY A 71 -8.57 9.70 8.73
N PHE A 72 -9.21 8.56 8.45
CA PHE A 72 -10.61 8.51 8.02
C PHE A 72 -11.57 8.97 9.11
N VAL A 73 -11.44 8.44 10.34
CA VAL A 73 -12.34 8.75 11.47
C VAL A 73 -12.26 10.22 11.84
N ARG A 74 -11.05 10.77 11.95
CA ARG A 74 -10.81 12.18 12.29
C ARG A 74 -10.95 13.12 11.10
N LYS A 75 -11.10 12.58 9.87
CA LYS A 75 -11.13 13.35 8.61
C LYS A 75 -9.92 14.27 8.43
N ARG A 76 -8.73 13.79 8.84
CA ARG A 76 -7.48 14.56 8.87
C ARG A 76 -6.45 13.94 7.92
N TYR A 77 -6.01 14.71 6.92
CA TYR A 77 -5.16 14.23 5.83
C TYR A 77 -3.73 13.83 6.26
N TYR A 78 -3.22 14.36 7.37
CA TYR A 78 -1.83 14.11 7.78
C TYR A 78 -1.61 12.70 8.33
N PHE A 79 -2.65 12.04 8.86
CA PHE A 79 -2.54 10.66 9.33
C PHE A 79 -2.41 9.62 8.21
N PHE A 80 -2.58 10.01 6.93
CA PHE A 80 -2.36 9.10 5.80
C PHE A 80 -0.87 8.93 5.45
N TRP A 81 0.01 9.80 5.95
CA TRP A 81 1.44 9.77 5.62
C TRP A 81 2.15 8.47 5.96
N PRO A 82 2.01 7.89 7.17
CA PRO A 82 2.67 6.63 7.50
C PRO A 82 2.29 5.49 6.54
N PHE A 83 1.01 5.43 6.15
CA PHE A 83 0.53 4.42 5.20
C PHE A 83 1.05 4.66 3.78
N LEU A 84 1.07 5.91 3.32
CA LEU A 84 1.65 6.26 2.01
C LEU A 84 3.14 5.92 1.94
N LEU A 85 3.90 6.24 2.99
CA LEU A 85 5.33 5.90 3.08
C LEU A 85 5.54 4.39 3.03
N LEU A 86 4.75 3.62 3.77
CA LEU A 86 4.76 2.15 3.70
C LEU A 86 4.55 1.67 2.26
N LYS A 87 3.51 2.15 1.56
CA LYS A 87 3.24 1.73 0.18
C LYS A 87 4.34 2.13 -0.81
N ILE A 88 4.92 3.32 -0.66
CA ILE A 88 6.09 3.73 -1.44
C ILE A 88 7.27 2.77 -1.19
N THR A 89 7.54 2.41 0.06
CA THR A 89 8.61 1.45 0.37
C THR A 89 8.34 0.06 -0.21
N GLU A 90 7.09 -0.43 -0.18
CA GLU A 90 6.72 -1.70 -0.82
C GLU A 90 6.98 -1.68 -2.34
N VAL A 91 6.65 -0.58 -3.02
CA VAL A 91 6.93 -0.39 -4.46
C VAL A 91 8.43 -0.37 -4.72
N ILE A 92 9.20 0.38 -3.92
CA ILE A 92 10.66 0.45 -4.07
C ILE A 92 11.29 -0.95 -3.92
N ILE A 93 10.88 -1.70 -2.90
CA ILE A 93 11.36 -3.07 -2.66
C ILE A 93 10.99 -3.98 -3.85
N ALA A 94 9.77 -3.85 -4.39
CA ALA A 94 9.34 -4.63 -5.55
C ALA A 94 10.19 -4.32 -6.80
N VAL A 95 10.48 -3.04 -7.06
CA VAL A 95 11.36 -2.62 -8.17
C VAL A 95 12.77 -3.19 -8.02
N PHE A 96 13.37 -3.08 -6.83
CA PHE A 96 14.69 -3.67 -6.57
C PHE A 96 14.68 -5.19 -6.69
N GLY A 97 13.62 -5.85 -6.21
CA GLY A 97 13.43 -7.29 -6.35
C GLY A 97 13.36 -7.74 -7.81
N LEU A 98 12.56 -7.04 -8.63
CA LEU A 98 12.45 -7.30 -10.06
C LEU A 98 13.78 -7.09 -10.78
N ALA A 99 14.48 -5.99 -10.49
CA ALA A 99 15.79 -5.70 -11.07
C ALA A 99 16.82 -6.79 -10.72
N LEU A 100 16.85 -7.22 -9.45
CA LEU A 100 17.74 -8.28 -8.98
C LEU A 100 17.44 -9.63 -9.67
N LEU A 101 16.17 -10.01 -9.78
CA LEU A 101 15.77 -11.23 -10.49
C LEU A 101 16.12 -11.17 -11.98
N PHE A 102 15.90 -10.00 -12.61
CA PHE A 102 16.21 -9.81 -14.03
C PHE A 102 17.71 -9.90 -14.31
N VAL A 103 18.53 -9.18 -13.54
CA VAL A 103 19.99 -9.20 -13.67
C VAL A 103 20.53 -10.61 -13.46
N LEU A 104 20.16 -11.25 -12.33
CA LEU A 104 20.62 -12.61 -12.03
C LEU A 104 20.12 -13.66 -13.03
N GLY A 105 18.93 -13.44 -13.61
CA GLY A 105 18.37 -14.29 -14.67
C GLY A 105 19.17 -14.24 -15.97
N ILE A 106 19.69 -13.05 -16.32
CA ILE A 106 20.44 -12.80 -17.57
C ILE A 106 21.95 -13.06 -17.41
N SER A 107 22.52 -12.96 -16.20
CA SER A 107 23.95 -13.20 -15.91
C SER A 107 24.43 -14.66 -16.05
N GLY A 108 23.71 -15.51 -16.80
CA GLY A 108 24.15 -16.86 -17.14
C GLY A 108 24.24 -17.83 -15.95
N SER A 109 25.22 -18.74 -15.98
CA SER A 109 25.38 -19.82 -14.99
C SER A 109 25.70 -19.30 -13.58
N VAL A 110 26.47 -18.22 -13.48
CA VAL A 110 26.87 -17.61 -12.19
C VAL A 110 25.66 -16.97 -11.49
N GLY A 111 24.87 -16.19 -12.23
CA GLY A 111 23.65 -15.57 -11.70
C GLY A 111 22.61 -16.60 -11.24
N ARG A 112 22.41 -17.66 -12.03
CA ARG A 112 21.52 -18.78 -11.68
C ARG A 112 21.96 -19.52 -10.42
N SER A 113 23.27 -19.74 -10.23
CA SER A 113 23.79 -20.38 -9.02
C SER A 113 23.53 -19.53 -7.77
N PHE A 114 23.74 -18.22 -7.87
CA PHE A 114 23.47 -17.29 -6.76
C PHE A 114 21.97 -17.22 -6.43
N LEU A 115 21.12 -17.17 -7.46
CA LEU A 115 19.67 -17.13 -7.32
C LEU A 115 19.13 -18.42 -6.68
N LYS A 116 19.67 -19.59 -7.05
CA LYS A 116 19.38 -20.86 -6.36
C LYS A 116 19.78 -20.83 -4.89
N LYS A 117 20.95 -20.26 -4.57
CA LYS A 117 21.41 -20.13 -3.17
C LYS A 117 20.48 -19.23 -2.36
N MET A 118 20.05 -18.09 -2.92
CA MET A 118 19.06 -17.21 -2.28
C MET A 118 17.70 -17.89 -2.10
N LEU A 119 17.22 -18.61 -3.12
CA LEU A 119 15.96 -19.34 -3.05
C LEU A 119 16.03 -20.46 -2.01
N LYS A 120 17.10 -21.26 -1.95
CA LYS A 120 17.25 -22.33 -0.93
C LYS A 120 17.37 -21.78 0.49
N TRP A 121 17.94 -20.58 0.65
CA TRP A 121 18.00 -19.90 1.95
C TRP A 121 16.60 -19.58 2.49
N LYS A 122 15.67 -19.16 1.62
CA LYS A 122 14.30 -18.78 2.02
C LYS A 122 13.28 -19.92 1.89
N TYR A 123 13.43 -20.78 0.87
CA TYR A 123 12.53 -21.86 0.49
C TYR A 123 13.33 -23.18 0.44
N ARG A 124 13.52 -23.76 1.63
CA ARG A 124 14.39 -24.94 1.84
C ARG A 124 13.95 -26.21 1.09
N LYS A 125 12.73 -26.24 0.54
CA LYS A 125 12.10 -27.41 -0.09
C LYS A 125 12.08 -27.40 -1.63
N ILE A 126 12.67 -26.39 -2.28
CA ILE A 126 12.62 -26.30 -3.76
C ILE A 126 13.69 -27.20 -4.38
N GLU A 127 13.28 -28.09 -5.29
CA GLU A 127 14.17 -28.92 -6.10
C GLU A 127 14.90 -28.09 -7.18
N ASP A 128 16.13 -28.48 -7.52
CA ASP A 128 16.99 -27.70 -8.41
C ASP A 128 16.52 -27.68 -9.89
N SER A 129 15.67 -28.64 -10.27
CA SER A 129 14.98 -28.74 -11.57
C SER A 129 13.93 -27.65 -11.74
N ASP A 130 13.21 -27.31 -10.68
CA ASP A 130 12.08 -26.38 -10.71
C ASP A 130 12.48 -24.92 -10.48
N ALA A 131 13.74 -24.68 -10.09
CA ALA A 131 14.23 -23.35 -9.71
C ALA A 131 14.00 -22.29 -10.79
N ILE A 132 14.11 -22.63 -12.08
CA ILE A 132 13.90 -21.68 -13.19
C ILE A 132 12.42 -21.31 -13.30
N GLY A 133 11.53 -22.30 -13.29
CA GLY A 133 10.08 -22.08 -13.34
C GLY A 133 9.59 -21.28 -12.14
N PHE A 134 10.07 -21.62 -10.94
CA PHE A 134 9.76 -20.89 -9.71
C PHE A 134 10.22 -19.43 -9.76
N THR A 135 11.41 -19.16 -10.32
CA THR A 135 11.94 -17.80 -10.48
C THR A 135 11.06 -16.95 -11.40
N LEU A 136 10.58 -17.54 -12.50
CA LEU A 136 9.69 -16.86 -13.44
C LEU A 136 8.32 -16.57 -12.81
N ILE A 137 7.75 -17.51 -12.05
CA ILE A 137 6.53 -17.29 -11.28
C ILE A 137 6.74 -16.17 -10.25
N LEU A 138 7.86 -16.19 -9.52
CA LEU A 138 8.20 -15.16 -8.53
C LEU A 138 8.31 -13.77 -9.18
N PHE A 139 8.91 -13.70 -10.37
CA PHE A 139 8.99 -12.47 -11.15
C PHE A 139 7.61 -11.92 -11.53
N LEU A 140 6.72 -12.78 -12.04
CA LEU A 140 5.34 -12.39 -12.39
C LEU A 140 4.54 -11.93 -11.16
N VAL A 141 4.69 -12.63 -10.03
CA VAL A 141 4.04 -12.25 -8.77
C VAL A 141 4.54 -10.90 -8.28
N LEU A 142 5.85 -10.64 -8.29
CA LEU A 142 6.42 -9.35 -7.91
C LEU A 142 5.97 -8.22 -8.84
N LEU A 143 5.86 -8.49 -10.14
CA LEU A 143 5.37 -7.53 -11.12
C LEU A 143 3.91 -7.16 -10.84
N LEU A 144 3.06 -8.15 -10.58
CA LEU A 144 1.66 -7.92 -10.23
C LEU A 144 1.55 -7.13 -8.91
N LEU A 145 2.32 -7.51 -7.89
CA LEU A 145 2.37 -6.81 -6.60
C LEU A 145 2.80 -5.34 -6.77
N MET A 146 3.77 -5.07 -7.64
CA MET A 146 4.19 -3.70 -7.95
C MET A 146 3.03 -2.88 -8.53
N PHE A 147 2.31 -3.41 -9.53
CA PHE A 147 1.17 -2.71 -10.12
C PHE A 147 0.03 -2.49 -9.12
N VAL A 148 -0.30 -3.50 -8.32
CA VAL A 148 -1.32 -3.38 -7.27
C VAL A 148 -0.93 -2.33 -6.24
N ASN A 149 0.32 -2.31 -5.78
CA ASN A 149 0.78 -1.32 -4.81
C ASN A 149 0.82 0.11 -5.38
N LEU A 150 1.18 0.27 -6.66
CA LEU A 150 1.09 1.57 -7.34
C LEU A 150 -0.35 2.07 -7.43
N TYR A 151 -1.30 1.18 -7.74
CA TYR A 151 -2.71 1.51 -7.83
C TYR A 151 -3.29 1.88 -6.45
N VAL A 152 -2.95 1.11 -5.42
CA VAL A 152 -3.27 1.39 -4.02
C VAL A 152 -2.71 2.75 -3.59
N LEU A 153 -1.46 3.05 -3.95
CA LEU A 153 -0.81 4.32 -3.65
C LEU A 153 -1.57 5.50 -4.27
N ASP A 154 -1.96 5.40 -5.55
CA ASP A 154 -2.74 6.42 -6.24
C ASP A 154 -4.10 6.66 -5.55
N ILE A 155 -4.84 5.60 -5.22
CA ILE A 155 -6.13 5.72 -4.53
C ILE A 155 -5.99 6.46 -3.20
N VAL A 156 -5.02 6.04 -2.36
CA VAL A 156 -4.81 6.61 -1.03
C VAL A 156 -4.34 8.06 -1.15
N TYR A 157 -3.45 8.36 -2.10
CA TYR A 157 -2.97 9.72 -2.34
C TYR A 157 -4.11 10.65 -2.75
N ARG A 158 -4.99 10.21 -3.66
CA ARG A 158 -6.18 10.97 -4.05
C ARG A 158 -7.15 11.16 -2.89
N ALA A 159 -7.34 10.15 -2.04
CA ALA A 159 -8.15 10.28 -0.82
C ALA A 159 -7.53 11.28 0.18
N GLN A 160 -6.22 11.27 0.36
CA GLN A 160 -5.51 12.25 1.17
C GLN A 160 -5.71 13.67 0.61
N ALA A 161 -5.52 13.84 -0.70
CA ALA A 161 -5.72 15.12 -1.38
C ALA A 161 -7.17 15.62 -1.26
N TYR A 162 -8.15 14.71 -1.28
CA TYR A 162 -9.55 15.02 -1.00
C TYR A 162 -9.71 15.64 0.40
N PHE A 163 -9.18 14.99 1.44
CA PHE A 163 -9.28 15.52 2.81
C PHE A 163 -8.55 16.85 2.99
N ARG A 164 -7.42 17.04 2.32
CA ARG A 164 -6.68 18.32 2.31
C ARG A 164 -7.50 19.44 1.67
N LYS A 165 -8.08 19.20 0.49
CA LYS A 165 -8.96 20.18 -0.19
C LYS A 165 -10.20 20.49 0.64
N ARG A 166 -10.77 19.47 1.30
CA ARG A 166 -11.91 19.63 2.20
C ARG A 166 -11.57 20.57 3.37
N ALA A 167 -10.45 20.33 4.04
CA ALA A 167 -9.99 21.18 5.15
C ALA A 167 -9.78 22.63 4.71
N MET A 168 -9.20 22.85 3.53
CA MET A 168 -8.95 24.19 2.99
C MET A 168 -10.25 24.97 2.74
N ALA A 169 -11.29 24.34 2.18
CA ALA A 169 -12.52 25.08 1.92
C ALA A 169 -13.33 25.36 3.19
N ILE A 170 -13.28 24.48 4.20
CA ILE A 170 -13.85 24.78 5.53
C ILE A 170 -13.19 26.03 6.11
N TYR A 171 -11.85 26.11 6.07
CA TYR A 171 -11.10 27.28 6.52
C TYR A 171 -11.48 28.56 5.76
N LEU A 172 -11.59 28.49 4.43
CA LEU A 172 -11.99 29.64 3.61
C LEU A 172 -13.43 30.09 3.92
N GLN A 173 -14.34 29.15 4.19
CA GLN A 173 -15.73 29.46 4.53
C GLN A 173 -15.81 30.15 5.90
N GLU A 174 -15.08 29.65 6.90
CA GLU A 174 -14.97 30.28 8.22
C GLU A 174 -14.39 31.69 8.11
N ARG A 175 -13.30 31.86 7.34
CA ARG A 175 -12.70 33.18 7.10
C ARG A 175 -13.69 34.16 6.47
N LYS A 176 -14.46 33.73 5.47
CA LYS A 176 -15.49 34.56 4.84
C LYS A 176 -16.56 34.98 5.85
N ARG A 177 -17.05 34.06 6.68
CA ARG A 177 -18.03 34.39 7.73
C ARG A 177 -17.50 35.46 8.67
N VAL A 178 -16.28 35.29 9.19
CA VAL A 178 -15.66 36.27 10.09
C VAL A 178 -15.56 37.64 9.43
N LEU A 179 -15.15 37.72 8.16
CA LEU A 179 -15.08 38.99 7.44
C LEU A 179 -16.46 39.65 7.29
N THR A 180 -17.50 38.88 6.96
CA THR A 180 -18.88 39.40 6.87
C THR A 180 -19.44 39.90 8.20
N TYR A 181 -19.03 39.34 9.34
CA TYR A 181 -19.45 39.84 10.66
C TYR A 181 -18.76 41.15 11.08
N ILE A 182 -17.63 41.50 10.46
CA ILE A 182 -16.84 42.69 10.79
C ILE A 182 -17.21 43.88 9.88
N THR A 183 -17.92 43.64 8.77
CA THR A 183 -18.39 44.67 7.84
C THR A 183 -19.85 45.00 8.09
#